data_AF-A0A2E9DSP8-F1
#
_entry.id   AF-A0A2E9DSP8-F1
#
_cell.length_a   1.000
_cell.length_b   1.000
_cell.length_c   1.000
_cell.angle_alpha   90.00
_cell.angle_beta   90.00
_cell.angle_gamma   90.00
#
_symmetry.space_group_name_H-M   'P 1'
#
loop_
_entity.id
_entity.type
_entity.pdbx_description
1 polymer ?
#
loop_
_entity_poly.entity_id
_entity_poly.type
_entity_poly.pdbx_seq_one_letter_code
_entity_poly.pdbx_strand_id
1 'polypeptide(L)'
;MSKLLISIILFFFIGCTSSNSKKIPEIKEIDTESILNSPMSLDRHVLETCYNLNTGLAPIYLNDIMTHLNNKTGLWKECYFYTMSIYCNSLTNEQEPQFQAALFEYFLHNPAQYLSFLDKTTFEISDCLLSNLSAYVNNHVLNDEITLISIKNVVYKHCS
;
A
#
# COMPACT_ATOMS: atom_id res chain seq x y z
N MET A 1 11.75 -15.00 -37.03
CA MET A 1 10.78 -14.43 -36.07
C MET A 1 11.53 -13.98 -34.82
N SER A 2 12.07 -12.76 -34.79
CA SER A 2 12.78 -12.22 -33.60
C SER A 2 13.06 -10.72 -33.71
N LYS A 3 12.08 -9.92 -34.16
CA LYS A 3 12.23 -8.44 -34.19
C LYS A 3 10.96 -7.67 -33.80
N LEU A 4 9.80 -8.32 -33.70
CA LEU A 4 8.53 -7.65 -33.37
C LEU A 4 8.19 -7.60 -31.87
N LEU A 5 8.87 -8.37 -31.01
CA LEU A 5 8.56 -8.39 -29.57
C LEU A 5 9.24 -7.28 -28.76
N ILE A 6 10.27 -6.62 -29.29
CA ILE A 6 11.04 -5.60 -28.55
C ILE A 6 10.38 -4.22 -28.63
N SER A 7 9.47 -3.99 -29.59
CA SER A 7 8.85 -2.67 -29.80
C SER A 7 7.66 -2.37 -28.90
N ILE A 8 7.08 -3.36 -28.21
CA ILE A 8 5.89 -3.18 -27.35
C ILE A 8 6.28 -2.78 -25.92
N ILE A 9 7.51 -3.08 -25.49
CA ILE A 9 7.99 -2.75 -24.13
C ILE A 9 8.45 -1.27 -24.04
N LEU A 10 8.70 -0.59 -25.17
CA LEU A 10 9.19 0.79 -25.19
C LEU A 10 8.12 1.89 -25.13
N PHE A 11 6.83 1.56 -25.12
CA PHE A 11 5.74 2.57 -25.17
C PHE A 11 5.11 2.93 -23.82
N PHE A 12 5.58 2.39 -22.68
CA PHE A 12 5.02 2.68 -21.36
C PHE A 12 5.76 3.74 -20.52
N PHE A 13 6.85 4.34 -21.03
CA PHE A 13 7.65 5.33 -20.28
C PHE A 13 7.55 6.76 -20.85
N ILE A 14 6.35 7.19 -21.26
CA ILE A 14 6.09 8.64 -21.42
C ILE A 14 5.95 9.21 -20.01
N GLY A 15 7.07 9.72 -19.50
CA GLY A 15 7.23 10.20 -18.14
C GLY A 15 6.31 11.37 -17.80
N CYS A 16 5.59 11.22 -16.69
CA CYS A 16 5.13 12.34 -15.88
C CYS A 16 6.36 13.00 -15.24
N THR A 17 6.83 14.10 -15.81
CA THR A 17 7.75 15.00 -15.11
C THR A 17 6.97 15.79 -14.06
N SER A 18 6.84 15.26 -12.85
CA SER A 18 6.41 16.07 -11.70
C SER A 18 7.61 16.36 -10.81
N SER A 19 7.96 17.63 -10.72
CA SER A 19 8.99 18.17 -9.85
C SER A 19 8.87 17.63 -8.42
N ASN A 20 9.96 17.07 -7.92
CA ASN A 20 10.15 16.64 -6.55
C ASN A 20 10.02 17.83 -5.58
N SER A 21 8.86 17.90 -4.94
CA SER A 21 8.74 18.40 -3.57
C SER A 21 7.66 17.55 -2.92
N LYS A 22 7.97 16.85 -1.82
CA LYS A 22 6.96 16.24 -0.94
C LYS A 22 5.99 17.34 -0.52
N LYS A 23 4.88 17.50 -1.26
CA LYS A 23 3.74 18.27 -0.81
C LYS A 23 2.94 17.33 0.06
N ILE A 24 3.27 17.32 1.35
CA ILE A 24 2.35 16.83 2.37
C ILE A 24 1.11 17.74 2.25
N PRO A 25 -0.09 17.20 1.95
CA PRO A 25 -1.30 18.00 1.90
C PRO A 25 -1.51 18.71 3.25
N GLU A 26 -1.91 19.98 3.24
CA GLU A 26 -2.23 20.71 4.47
C GLU A 26 -3.33 19.97 5.24
N ILE A 27 -3.00 19.57 6.47
CA ILE A 27 -3.81 18.73 7.34
C ILE A 27 -4.81 19.62 8.06
N LYS A 28 -5.92 19.96 7.42
CA LYS A 28 -7.05 20.60 8.13
C LYS A 28 -8.06 19.58 8.66
N GLU A 29 -7.90 18.30 8.35
CA GLU A 29 -8.87 17.24 8.69
C GLU A 29 -8.43 16.32 9.84
N ILE A 30 -7.15 16.32 10.24
CA ILE A 30 -6.65 15.49 11.36
C ILE A 30 -6.23 16.40 12.49
N ASP A 31 -6.71 16.13 13.70
CA ASP A 31 -6.26 16.79 14.94
C ASP A 31 -4.87 16.29 15.35
N THR A 32 -3.86 16.64 14.53
CA THR A 32 -2.49 16.13 14.62
C THR A 32 -1.85 16.48 15.97
N GLU A 33 -2.03 17.70 16.46
CA GLU A 33 -1.38 18.18 17.69
C GLU A 33 -1.89 17.44 18.93
N SER A 34 -3.22 17.24 19.04
CA SER A 34 -3.82 16.48 20.14
C SER A 34 -3.34 15.03 20.15
N ILE A 35 -3.32 14.38 18.98
CA ILE A 35 -2.94 12.96 18.86
C ILE A 35 -1.47 12.74 19.20
N LEU A 36 -0.56 13.58 18.68
CA LEU A 36 0.88 13.44 18.94
C LEU A 36 1.24 13.66 20.42
N ASN A 37 0.45 14.46 21.15
CA ASN A 37 0.64 14.72 22.58
C ASN A 37 -0.07 13.71 23.49
N SER A 38 -0.91 12.82 22.95
CA SER A 38 -1.63 11.78 23.70
C SER A 38 -0.73 10.58 24.05
N PRO A 39 -1.09 9.69 24.99
CA PRO A 39 -0.38 8.41 25.20
C PRO A 39 -0.25 7.58 23.92
N MET A 40 0.74 6.68 23.86
CA MET A 40 0.95 5.82 22.69
C MET A 40 -0.30 5.00 22.35
N SER A 41 -0.74 5.11 21.10
CA SER A 41 -1.95 4.49 20.55
C SER A 41 -1.71 4.13 19.07
N LEU A 42 -2.61 3.33 18.50
CA LEU A 42 -2.56 2.98 17.08
C LEU A 42 -2.53 4.22 16.17
N ASP A 43 -3.47 5.15 16.35
CA ASP A 43 -3.55 6.37 15.52
C ASP A 43 -2.30 7.23 15.71
N ARG A 44 -1.76 7.33 16.95
CA ARG A 44 -0.51 8.04 17.21
C ARG A 44 0.68 7.37 16.51
N HIS A 45 0.81 6.04 16.61
CA HIS A 45 1.87 5.27 15.94
C HIS A 45 1.83 5.45 14.42
N VAL A 46 0.64 5.34 13.82
CA VAL A 46 0.43 5.57 12.39
C VAL A 46 0.83 6.99 11.99
N LEU A 47 0.42 7.97 12.78
CA LEU A 47 0.72 9.37 12.51
C LEU A 47 2.22 9.62 12.62
N GLU A 48 2.86 9.20 13.70
CA GLU A 48 4.31 9.35 13.86
C GLU A 48 5.11 8.68 12.75
N THR A 49 4.69 7.49 12.30
CA THR A 49 5.33 6.79 11.16
C THR A 49 5.12 7.58 9.87
N CYS A 50 3.89 7.97 9.56
CA CYS A 50 3.52 8.71 8.35
C CYS A 50 4.25 10.05 8.23
N TYR A 51 4.41 10.76 9.34
CA TYR A 51 5.11 12.04 9.42
C TYR A 51 6.62 11.91 9.64
N ASN A 52 7.16 10.69 9.65
CA ASN A 52 8.57 10.40 9.87
C ASN A 52 9.11 11.03 11.17
N LEU A 53 8.31 10.99 12.23
CA LEU A 53 8.63 11.51 13.57
C LEU A 53 9.47 10.54 14.42
N ASN A 54 9.91 9.43 13.81
CA ASN A 54 11.04 8.63 14.28
C ASN A 54 10.78 7.82 15.58
N THR A 55 9.61 7.19 15.72
CA THR A 55 9.24 6.45 16.95
C THR A 55 9.48 4.95 16.92
N GLY A 56 10.16 4.45 15.89
CA GLY A 56 10.41 3.01 15.72
C GLY A 56 9.14 2.25 15.32
N LEU A 57 9.32 1.08 14.72
CA LEU A 57 8.19 0.22 14.41
C LEU A 57 7.69 -0.47 15.67
N ALA A 58 6.38 -0.56 15.82
CA ALA A 58 5.70 -1.23 16.92
C ALA A 58 4.85 -2.39 16.34
N PRO A 59 5.44 -3.59 16.13
CA PRO A 59 4.78 -4.71 15.46
C PRO A 59 3.45 -5.14 16.08
N ILE A 60 3.23 -4.83 17.36
CA ILE A 60 1.96 -5.06 18.07
C ILE A 60 0.77 -4.39 17.37
N TYR A 61 0.99 -3.28 16.67
CA TYR A 61 -0.07 -2.57 15.96
C TYR A 61 -0.33 -3.07 14.54
N LEU A 62 0.52 -3.94 13.98
CA LEU A 62 0.39 -4.34 12.57
C LEU A 62 -0.98 -4.97 12.28
N ASN A 63 -1.48 -5.85 13.15
CA ASN A 63 -2.78 -6.48 12.96
C ASN A 63 -3.94 -5.48 12.99
N ASP A 64 -3.88 -4.50 13.90
CA ASP A 64 -4.91 -3.46 13.98
C ASP A 64 -4.84 -2.51 12.78
N ILE A 65 -3.63 -2.20 12.29
CA ILE A 65 -3.44 -1.42 11.05
C ILE A 65 -4.15 -2.11 9.89
N MET A 66 -3.88 -3.40 9.68
CA MET A 66 -4.48 -4.19 8.59
C MET A 66 -6.01 -4.25 8.72
N THR A 67 -6.51 -4.50 9.94
CA THR A 67 -7.96 -4.62 10.23
C THR A 67 -8.72 -3.32 9.96
N HIS A 68 -8.11 -2.16 10.26
CA HIS A 68 -8.78 -0.87 10.13
C HIS A 68 -8.55 -0.16 8.79
N LEU A 69 -7.57 -0.60 7.99
CA LEU A 69 -7.11 0.08 6.78
C LEU A 69 -8.25 0.47 5.81
N ASN A 70 -9.11 -0.47 5.45
CA ASN A 70 -10.17 -0.22 4.47
C ASN A 70 -11.32 0.65 5.00
N ASN A 71 -11.46 0.77 6.32
CA ASN A 71 -12.46 1.61 6.99
C ASN A 71 -12.02 3.07 7.12
N LYS A 72 -10.73 3.37 6.96
CA LYS A 72 -10.22 4.75 6.99
C LYS A 72 -10.53 5.46 5.67
N THR A 73 -10.53 6.78 5.70
CA THR A 73 -10.76 7.64 4.54
C THR A 73 -9.72 8.75 4.46
N GLY A 74 -9.58 9.36 3.28
CA GLY A 74 -8.66 10.48 3.05
C GLY A 74 -7.23 10.19 3.51
N LEU A 75 -6.62 11.20 4.15
CA LEU A 75 -5.24 11.12 4.65
C LEU A 75 -5.01 9.99 5.65
N TRP A 76 -6.01 9.61 6.44
CA TRP A 76 -5.87 8.49 7.36
C TRP A 76 -5.65 7.17 6.62
N LYS A 77 -6.37 6.92 5.52
CA LYS A 77 -6.17 5.71 4.72
C LYS A 77 -4.76 5.68 4.12
N GLU A 78 -4.28 6.82 3.61
CA GLU A 78 -2.91 6.94 3.08
C GLU A 78 -1.86 6.67 4.17
N CYS A 79 -2.01 7.27 5.36
CA CYS A 79 -1.08 7.06 6.45
C CYS A 79 -1.12 5.62 7.00
N TYR A 80 -2.29 5.01 7.11
CA TYR A 80 -2.42 3.61 7.49
C TYR A 80 -1.73 2.69 6.49
N PHE A 81 -1.96 2.90 5.18
CA PHE A 81 -1.33 2.10 4.15
C PHE A 81 0.19 2.29 4.12
N TYR A 82 0.66 3.54 4.21
CA TYR A 82 2.09 3.83 4.32
C TYR A 82 2.70 3.11 5.52
N THR A 83 2.10 3.25 6.71
CA THR A 83 2.60 2.59 7.91
C THR A 83 2.63 1.08 7.77
N MET A 84 1.57 0.48 7.20
CA MET A 84 1.53 -0.96 6.88
C MET A 84 2.71 -1.35 5.99
N SER A 85 2.99 -0.58 4.93
CA SER A 85 4.04 -0.89 3.96
C SER A 85 5.44 -0.92 4.56
N ILE A 86 5.71 -0.12 5.60
CA ILE A 86 7.01 -0.10 6.28
C ILE A 86 7.31 -1.45 6.97
N TYR A 87 6.27 -2.19 7.39
CA TYR A 87 6.46 -3.50 8.00
C TYR A 87 6.86 -4.60 7.01
N CYS A 88 6.70 -4.38 5.70
CA CYS A 88 6.76 -5.43 4.68
C CYS A 88 8.06 -6.27 4.74
N ASN A 89 9.22 -5.63 4.93
CA ASN A 89 10.51 -6.31 4.99
C ASN A 89 10.86 -6.90 6.37
N SER A 90 9.96 -6.78 7.35
CA SER A 90 10.16 -7.22 8.73
C SER A 90 9.09 -8.22 9.21
N LEU A 91 8.30 -8.76 8.28
CA LEU A 91 7.23 -9.69 8.58
C LEU A 91 7.81 -11.01 9.11
N THR A 92 7.18 -11.56 10.15
CA THR A 92 7.39 -12.96 10.52
C THR A 92 6.60 -13.89 9.60
N ASN A 93 6.98 -15.17 9.55
CA ASN A 93 6.24 -16.19 8.80
C ASN A 93 4.75 -16.28 9.21
N GLU A 94 4.42 -15.93 10.46
CA GLU A 94 3.04 -15.94 10.95
C GLU A 94 2.24 -14.71 10.48
N GLN A 95 2.92 -13.57 10.30
CA GLN A 95 2.29 -12.32 9.87
C GLN A 95 2.12 -12.25 8.34
N GLU A 96 3.02 -12.89 7.59
CA GLU A 96 3.07 -12.80 6.14
C GLU A 96 1.74 -13.16 5.44
N PRO A 97 1.04 -14.27 5.76
CA PRO A 97 -0.23 -14.58 5.10
C PRO A 97 -1.33 -13.53 5.35
N GLN A 98 -1.39 -12.99 6.57
CA GLN A 98 -2.37 -11.94 6.92
C GLN A 98 -2.06 -10.63 6.21
N PHE A 99 -0.77 -10.29 6.11
CA PHE A 99 -0.31 -9.13 5.36
C PHE A 99 -0.63 -9.24 3.88
N GLN A 100 -0.38 -10.39 3.27
CA GLN A 100 -0.69 -10.67 1.86
C GLN A 100 -2.19 -10.51 1.57
N ALA A 101 -3.05 -11.04 2.45
CA ALA A 101 -4.50 -10.89 2.32
C ALA A 101 -4.95 -9.42 2.42
N ALA A 102 -4.48 -8.70 3.43
CA ALA A 102 -4.82 -7.29 3.63
C ALA A 102 -4.32 -6.40 2.47
N LEU A 103 -3.11 -6.69 1.96
CA LEU A 103 -2.54 -6.02 0.80
C LEU A 103 -3.38 -6.23 -0.46
N PHE A 104 -3.79 -7.47 -0.72
CA PHE A 104 -4.65 -7.80 -1.85
C PHE A 104 -6.02 -7.13 -1.74
N GLU A 105 -6.64 -7.16 -0.55
CA GLU A 105 -7.91 -6.48 -0.30
C GLU A 105 -7.82 -4.97 -0.53
N TYR A 106 -6.76 -4.33 -0.02
CA TYR A 106 -6.51 -2.91 -0.26
C TYR A 106 -6.35 -2.62 -1.76
N PHE A 107 -5.59 -3.43 -2.49
CA PHE A 107 -5.41 -3.29 -3.93
C PHE A 107 -6.74 -3.41 -4.70
N LEU A 108 -7.59 -4.37 -4.35
CA LEU A 108 -8.90 -4.54 -4.99
C LEU A 108 -9.79 -3.31 -4.87
N HIS A 109 -9.77 -2.66 -3.71
CA HIS A 109 -10.62 -1.50 -3.42
C HIS A 109 -10.01 -0.15 -3.80
N ASN A 110 -8.68 -0.05 -3.86
CA ASN A 110 -7.97 1.21 -4.04
C ASN A 110 -6.82 1.09 -5.08
N PRO A 111 -7.06 0.54 -6.28
CA PRO A 111 -5.99 0.19 -7.23
C PRO A 111 -5.19 1.41 -7.72
N ALA A 112 -5.84 2.54 -7.97
CA ALA A 112 -5.16 3.76 -8.40
C ALA A 112 -4.26 4.34 -7.28
N GLN A 113 -4.72 4.28 -6.03
CA GLN A 113 -3.93 4.71 -4.87
C GLN A 113 -2.74 3.80 -4.64
N TYR A 114 -2.94 2.48 -4.75
CA TYR A 114 -1.88 1.48 -4.67
C TYR A 114 -0.78 1.75 -5.71
N LEU A 115 -1.15 1.93 -6.98
CA LEU A 115 -0.19 2.24 -8.04
C LEU A 115 0.54 3.57 -7.79
N SER A 116 -0.20 4.63 -7.45
CA SER A 116 0.43 5.92 -7.12
C SER A 116 1.37 5.83 -5.91
N PHE A 117 1.12 4.92 -4.98
CA PHE A 117 1.99 4.70 -3.84
C PHE A 117 3.30 4.04 -4.25
N LEU A 118 3.24 3.00 -5.10
CA LEU A 118 4.42 2.33 -5.63
C LEU A 118 5.36 3.31 -6.36
N ASP A 119 4.80 4.25 -7.12
CA ASP A 119 5.57 5.28 -7.84
C ASP A 119 6.32 6.27 -6.91
N LYS A 120 5.88 6.40 -5.65
CA LYS A 120 6.37 7.40 -4.69
C LYS A 120 7.22 6.81 -3.56
N THR A 121 7.16 5.49 -3.37
CA THR A 121 7.86 4.80 -2.28
C THR A 121 9.27 4.37 -2.69
N THR A 122 10.03 3.79 -1.77
CA THR A 122 11.37 3.26 -2.07
C THR A 122 11.27 1.97 -2.88
N PHE A 123 12.32 1.65 -3.66
CA PHE A 123 12.39 0.39 -4.39
C PHE A 123 12.22 -0.82 -3.48
N GLU A 124 12.84 -0.80 -2.30
CA GLU A 124 12.77 -1.90 -1.32
C GLU A 124 11.34 -2.18 -0.84
N ILE A 125 10.56 -1.13 -0.56
CA ILE A 125 9.15 -1.28 -0.16
C ILE A 125 8.32 -1.73 -1.37
N SER A 126 8.51 -1.10 -2.53
CA SER A 126 7.78 -1.44 -3.75
C SER A 126 7.95 -2.92 -4.13
N ASP A 127 9.20 -3.41 -4.15
CA ASP A 127 9.50 -4.80 -4.48
C ASP A 127 8.87 -5.77 -3.48
N CYS A 128 8.93 -5.45 -2.19
CA CYS A 128 8.30 -6.27 -1.16
C CYS A 128 6.77 -6.34 -1.32
N LEU A 129 6.12 -5.20 -1.57
CA LEU A 129 4.67 -5.16 -1.79
C LEU A 129 4.27 -5.94 -3.04
N LEU A 130 4.99 -5.76 -4.16
CA LEU A 130 4.70 -6.48 -5.40
C LEU A 130 4.91 -7.99 -5.25
N SER A 131 5.96 -8.40 -4.53
CA SER A 131 6.22 -9.82 -4.22
C SER A 131 5.09 -10.43 -3.40
N ASN A 132 4.66 -9.78 -2.32
CA ASN A 132 3.58 -10.25 -1.46
C ASN A 132 2.23 -10.29 -2.20
N LEU A 133 1.92 -9.28 -3.01
CA LEU A 133 0.70 -9.27 -3.82
C LEU A 133 0.70 -10.41 -4.84
N SER A 134 1.83 -10.64 -5.51
CA SER A 134 2.01 -11.75 -6.45
C SER A 134 1.86 -13.11 -5.77
N ALA A 135 2.47 -13.29 -4.59
CA ALA A 135 2.36 -14.50 -3.79
C ALA A 135 0.89 -14.80 -3.44
N TYR A 136 0.13 -13.80 -2.99
CA TYR A 136 -1.30 -13.98 -2.69
C TYR A 136 -2.11 -14.43 -3.91
N VAL A 137 -1.91 -13.77 -5.05
CA VAL A 137 -2.61 -14.12 -6.30
C VAL A 137 -2.29 -15.55 -6.74
N ASN A 138 -1.02 -15.93 -6.71
CA ASN A 138 -0.62 -17.26 -7.15
C ASN A 138 -1.10 -18.36 -6.20
N ASN A 139 -1.08 -18.12 -4.89
CA ASN A 139 -1.36 -19.16 -3.90
C ASN A 139 -2.85 -19.30 -3.57
N HIS A 140 -3.63 -18.24 -3.71
CA HIS A 140 -5.04 -18.23 -3.30
C HIS A 140 -5.96 -18.02 -4.48
N VAL A 141 -5.79 -16.92 -5.22
CA VAL A 141 -6.71 -16.59 -6.31
C VAL A 141 -6.68 -17.64 -7.43
N LEU A 142 -5.50 -17.96 -7.95
CA LEU A 142 -5.39 -18.89 -9.09
C LEU A 142 -5.73 -20.33 -8.70
N ASN A 143 -5.42 -20.71 -7.45
CA ASN A 143 -5.75 -22.05 -6.92
C ASN A 143 -7.25 -22.19 -6.61
N ASP A 144 -7.92 -21.12 -6.19
CA ASP A 144 -9.36 -21.10 -5.93
C ASP A 144 -10.20 -20.91 -7.22
N GLU A 145 -9.57 -21.06 -8.39
CA GLU A 145 -10.18 -20.86 -9.72
C GLU A 145 -10.81 -19.48 -9.95
N ILE A 146 -10.43 -18.47 -9.14
CA ILE A 146 -10.85 -17.09 -9.38
C ILE A 146 -10.11 -16.59 -10.62
N THR A 147 -10.85 -16.35 -11.70
CA THR A 147 -10.22 -15.92 -12.95
C THR A 147 -9.62 -14.51 -12.81
N LEU A 148 -8.50 -14.26 -13.48
CA LEU A 148 -7.90 -12.93 -13.60
C LEU A 148 -8.89 -11.90 -14.18
N ILE A 149 -9.83 -12.35 -15.02
CA ILE A 149 -10.90 -11.51 -15.57
C ILE A 149 -11.83 -11.04 -14.45
N SER A 150 -12.21 -11.92 -13.53
CA SER A 150 -13.03 -11.57 -12.37
C SER A 150 -12.35 -10.51 -11.50
N ILE A 151 -11.05 -10.66 -11.23
CA ILE A 151 -10.28 -9.66 -10.49
C ILE A 151 -10.26 -8.32 -11.23
N LYS A 152 -9.92 -8.35 -12.52
CA LYS A 152 -9.89 -7.12 -13.36
C LYS A 152 -11.23 -6.40 -13.31
N ASN A 153 -12.34 -7.12 -13.37
CA ASN A 153 -13.67 -6.54 -13.31
C ASN A 153 -13.97 -5.88 -11.95
N VAL A 154 -13.56 -6.52 -10.83
CA VAL A 154 -13.69 -5.94 -9.49
C VAL A 154 -12.84 -4.68 -9.35
N VAL A 155 -11.56 -4.76 -9.74
CA VAL A 155 -10.63 -3.63 -9.72
C VAL A 155 -11.14 -2.47 -10.58
N TYR A 156 -11.62 -2.75 -11.80
CA TYR A 156 -12.13 -1.72 -12.71
C TYR A 156 -13.32 -0.97 -12.15
N LYS A 157 -14.19 -1.64 -11.38
CA LYS A 157 -15.30 -0.99 -10.66
C LYS A 157 -14.82 0.07 -9.66
N HIS A 158 -13.59 -0.05 -9.17
CA HIS A 158 -12.98 0.86 -8.20
C HIS A 158 -11.97 1.84 -8.82
N CYS A 159 -11.82 1.87 -10.15
CA CYS A 159 -10.92 2.77 -10.87
C CYS A 159 -11.57 4.07 -11.37
N SER A 160 -12.84 4.33 -11.04
CA SER A 160 -13.59 5.53 -11.45
C SER A 160 -13.36 6.73 -10.54
#